data_AF-A0A3B8WQH9-F1
#
_entry.id   AF-A0A3B8WQH9-F1
#
_cell.length_a   1.000
_cell.length_b   1.000
_cell.length_c   1.000
_cell.angle_alpha   90.00
_cell.angle_beta   90.00
_cell.angle_gamma   90.00
#
_symmetry.space_group_name_H-M   'P 1'
#
loop_
_entity.id
_entity.type
_entity.pdbx_description
1 polymer ?
#
loop_
_entity_poly.entity_id
_entity_poly.type
_entity_poly.pdbx_seq_one_letter_code
_entity_poly.pdbx_strand_id
1 'polypeptide(L)'
;MAEKNILSEGISLYQKKDFTGALTFFLSLPDDAEADHIELAYYIGLCYAKLERYDDALLYLEQVVTADRQAQRVLQCRYLLAVIYAMSGRKKLADFELNKLLETGYRPAAVYASLAYVAWKQNERDKCIDYYKKSLEIEPDNTTALNGMGYVLACEEKDLTKALSYCKKALDQNPDSAACMDSIGWVYYKLGLHADAERYLTQAHNLKPENAEIIEHMQIAQVDVNGK
;
A
#
# COMPACT_ATOMS: atom_id res chain seq x y z
N MET A 1 -9.68 31.91 26.78
CA MET A 1 -8.82 30.72 26.98
C MET A 1 -9.19 29.75 25.88
N ALA A 2 -8.26 29.39 25.00
CA ALA A 2 -8.52 28.35 24.02
C ALA A 2 -8.71 27.03 24.78
N GLU A 3 -9.85 26.37 24.60
CA GLU A 3 -10.06 25.01 25.11
C GLU A 3 -8.89 24.14 24.66
N LYS A 4 -8.15 23.62 25.62
CA LYS A 4 -7.05 22.71 25.35
C LYS A 4 -7.68 21.45 24.79
N ASN A 5 -7.54 21.22 23.48
CA ASN A 5 -8.03 20.01 22.83
C ASN A 5 -7.53 18.79 23.63
N ILE A 6 -8.46 18.03 24.21
CA ILE A 6 -8.16 16.87 25.06
C ILE A 6 -7.34 15.80 24.33
N LEU A 7 -7.36 15.82 22.99
CA LEU A 7 -6.61 14.92 22.13
C LEU A 7 -5.16 15.39 21.87
N SER A 8 -4.80 16.62 22.25
CA SER A 8 -3.53 17.26 21.85
C SER A 8 -2.27 16.45 22.19
N GLU A 9 -2.24 15.78 23.35
CA GLU A 9 -1.11 14.94 23.75
C GLU A 9 -0.99 13.69 22.86
N GLY A 10 -2.08 12.96 22.66
CA GLY A 10 -2.11 11.81 21.75
C GLY A 10 -1.76 12.19 20.30
N ILE A 11 -2.24 13.34 19.81
CA ILE A 11 -1.89 13.86 18.49
C ILE A 11 -0.39 14.18 18.39
N SER A 12 0.18 14.80 19.43
CA SER A 12 1.62 15.08 19.51
C SER A 12 2.44 13.78 19.50
N LEU A 13 2.03 12.75 20.25
CA LEU A 13 2.68 11.43 20.22
C LEU A 13 2.60 10.81 18.82
N TYR A 14 1.44 10.86 18.17
CA TYR A 14 1.25 10.39 16.80
C TYR A 14 2.19 11.09 15.81
N GLN A 15 2.30 12.41 15.89
CA GLN A 15 3.20 13.20 15.04
C GLN A 15 4.68 12.85 15.25
N LYS A 16 5.06 12.49 16.48
CA LYS A 16 6.40 11.97 16.81
C LYS A 16 6.62 10.52 16.38
N LYS A 17 5.65 9.90 15.71
CA LYS A 17 5.63 8.48 15.32
C LYS A 17 5.62 7.51 16.49
N ASP A 18 5.31 7.98 17.70
CA ASP A 18 5.05 7.13 18.85
C ASP A 18 3.59 6.64 18.79
N PHE A 19 3.33 5.72 17.86
CA PHE A 19 1.98 5.22 17.60
C PHE A 19 1.45 4.40 18.78
N THR A 20 2.33 3.68 19.49
CA THR A 20 1.96 2.93 20.69
C THR A 20 1.58 3.87 21.82
N GLY A 21 2.40 4.88 22.12
CA GLY A 21 2.11 5.87 23.14
C GLY A 21 0.84 6.67 22.82
N ALA A 22 0.68 7.09 21.57
CA ALA A 22 -0.53 7.76 21.10
C ALA A 22 -1.78 6.88 21.30
N LEU A 23 -1.71 5.61 20.90
CA LEU A 23 -2.80 4.66 21.07
C LEU A 23 -3.15 4.44 22.54
N THR A 24 -2.14 4.24 23.40
CA THR A 24 -2.34 4.11 24.84
C THR A 24 -3.01 5.34 25.43
N PHE A 25 -2.58 6.55 25.05
CA PHE A 25 -3.20 7.79 25.48
C PHE A 25 -4.69 7.83 25.07
N PHE A 26 -4.99 7.62 23.78
CA PHE A 26 -6.35 7.70 23.26
C PHE A 26 -7.29 6.68 23.92
N LEU A 27 -6.84 5.45 24.14
CA LEU A 27 -7.62 4.40 24.81
C LEU A 27 -7.76 4.60 26.33
N SER A 28 -6.96 5.49 26.93
CA SER A 28 -7.05 5.83 28.36
C SER A 28 -8.05 6.95 28.67
N LEU A 29 -8.53 7.65 27.63
CA LEU A 29 -9.55 8.67 27.81
C LEU A 29 -10.86 8.02 28.28
N PRO A 30 -11.55 8.62 29.25
CA PRO A 30 -12.82 8.08 29.73
C PRO A 30 -13.92 8.25 28.67
N ASP A 31 -14.94 7.39 28.71
CA ASP A 31 -16.05 7.42 27.74
C ASP A 31 -16.85 8.74 27.74
N ASP A 32 -16.84 9.44 28.88
CA ASP A 32 -17.49 10.75 29.08
C ASP A 32 -16.57 11.94 28.79
N ALA A 33 -15.38 11.71 28.25
CA ALA A 33 -14.51 12.78 27.78
C ALA A 33 -15.22 13.61 26.71
N GLU A 34 -15.12 14.94 26.81
CA GLU A 34 -15.60 15.90 25.78
C GLU A 34 -14.70 15.90 24.53
N ALA A 35 -14.31 14.73 24.05
CA ALA A 35 -13.57 14.52 22.81
C ALA A 35 -14.53 14.38 21.63
N ASP A 36 -14.15 14.91 20.46
CA ASP A 36 -14.84 14.54 19.23
C ASP A 36 -14.60 13.04 18.96
N HIS A 37 -15.62 12.22 19.17
CA HIS A 37 -15.53 10.77 19.01
C HIS A 37 -15.06 10.34 17.60
N ILE A 38 -15.37 11.11 16.55
CA ILE A 38 -14.92 10.79 15.19
C ILE A 38 -13.45 11.18 14.99
N GLU A 39 -13.00 12.25 15.62
CA GLU A 39 -11.57 12.58 15.65
C GLU A 39 -10.76 11.55 16.43
N LEU A 40 -11.28 11.11 17.58
CA LEU A 40 -10.67 10.07 18.39
C LEU A 40 -10.58 8.75 17.61
N ALA A 41 -11.69 8.31 16.99
CA ALA A 41 -11.71 7.12 16.15
C ALA A 41 -10.73 7.22 14.97
N TYR A 42 -10.64 8.40 14.34
CA TYR A 42 -9.67 8.66 13.28
C TYR A 42 -8.23 8.41 13.76
N TYR A 43 -7.80 9.01 14.86
CA TYR A 43 -6.43 8.81 15.34
C TYR A 43 -6.16 7.40 15.85
N ILE A 44 -7.11 6.76 16.52
CA ILE A 44 -6.99 5.35 16.95
C ILE A 44 -6.83 4.43 15.73
N GLY A 45 -7.69 4.59 14.72
CA GLY A 45 -7.60 3.82 13.46
C GLY A 45 -6.28 4.02 12.75
N LEU A 46 -5.76 5.25 12.71
CA LEU A 46 -4.43 5.53 12.16
C LEU A 46 -3.31 4.87 12.96
N CYS A 47 -3.36 4.88 14.30
CA CYS A 47 -2.38 4.21 15.13
C CYS A 47 -2.36 2.70 14.89
N TYR A 48 -3.52 2.05 14.91
CA TYR A 48 -3.61 0.62 14.64
C TYR A 48 -3.08 0.25 13.26
N ALA A 49 -3.41 1.04 12.23
CA ALA A 49 -2.89 0.82 10.89
C ALA A 49 -1.35 0.96 10.80
N LYS A 50 -0.78 1.94 11.51
CA LYS A 50 0.68 2.12 11.60
C LYS A 50 1.39 1.02 12.38
N LEU A 51 0.68 0.36 13.28
CA LEU A 51 1.13 -0.80 14.04
C LEU A 51 0.81 -2.13 13.33
N GLU A 52 0.34 -2.08 12.09
CA GLU A 52 -0.06 -3.25 11.28
C GLU A 52 -1.14 -4.14 11.93
N ARG A 53 -1.86 -3.59 12.90
CA ARG A 53 -3.02 -4.21 13.55
C ARG A 53 -4.27 -3.95 12.73
N TYR A 54 -4.33 -4.60 11.58
CA TYR A 54 -5.32 -4.26 10.54
C TYR A 54 -6.77 -4.46 10.96
N ASP A 55 -7.11 -5.57 11.64
CA ASP A 55 -8.50 -5.80 12.05
C ASP A 55 -9.00 -4.75 13.06
N ASP A 56 -8.13 -4.32 13.98
CA ASP A 56 -8.45 -3.23 14.91
C ASP A 56 -8.56 -1.89 14.15
N ALA A 57 -7.68 -1.64 13.18
CA ALA A 57 -7.72 -0.41 12.40
C ALA A 57 -9.03 -0.27 11.62
N LEU A 58 -9.49 -1.36 10.99
CA LEU A 58 -10.74 -1.37 10.22
C LEU A 58 -11.93 -0.89 11.06
N LEU A 59 -12.05 -1.38 12.30
CA LEU A 59 -13.15 -1.03 13.20
C LEU A 59 -13.29 0.49 13.40
N TYR A 60 -12.18 1.20 13.62
CA TYR A 60 -12.21 2.63 13.89
C TYR A 60 -12.27 3.47 12.62
N LEU A 61 -11.62 3.04 11.53
CA LEU A 61 -11.68 3.74 10.25
C LEU A 61 -13.08 3.68 9.63
N GLU A 62 -13.79 2.55 9.77
CA GLU A 62 -15.19 2.40 9.33
C GLU A 62 -16.13 3.36 10.06
N GLN A 63 -15.90 3.65 11.34
CA GLN A 63 -16.69 4.64 12.09
C GLN A 63 -16.55 6.04 11.50
N VAL A 64 -15.32 6.45 11.13
CA VAL A 64 -15.07 7.76 10.52
C VAL A 64 -15.79 7.89 9.18
N VAL A 65 -15.70 6.86 8.34
CA VAL A 65 -16.33 6.84 7.02
C VAL A 65 -17.85 6.80 7.11
N THR A 66 -18.41 6.09 8.10
CA THR A 66 -19.86 5.97 8.31
C THR A 66 -20.47 7.24 8.87
N ALA A 67 -19.75 7.97 9.73
CA ALA A 67 -20.22 9.24 10.28
C ALA A 67 -20.35 10.34 9.22
N ASP A 68 -19.70 10.16 8.06
CA ASP A 68 -19.79 10.99 6.86
C ASP A 68 -19.72 12.51 7.14
N ARG A 69 -18.86 12.87 8.09
CA ARG A 69 -18.54 14.24 8.47
C ARG A 69 -17.03 14.42 8.42
N GLN A 70 -16.57 15.66 8.24
CA GLN A 70 -15.14 15.98 8.10
C GLN A 70 -14.55 15.33 6.82
N ALA A 71 -14.97 15.84 5.66
CA ALA A 71 -14.69 15.27 4.34
C ALA A 71 -13.22 14.82 4.14
N GLN A 72 -12.25 15.62 4.58
CA GLN A 72 -10.83 15.27 4.41
C GLN A 72 -10.42 14.00 5.17
N ARG A 73 -10.94 13.79 6.40
CA ARG A 73 -10.68 12.56 7.18
C ARG A 73 -11.35 11.36 6.54
N VAL A 74 -12.58 11.53 6.03
CA VAL A 74 -13.29 10.48 5.29
C VAL A 74 -12.47 10.04 4.07
N LEU A 75 -11.95 10.97 3.26
CA LEU A 75 -11.12 10.63 2.10
C LEU A 75 -9.87 9.83 2.51
N GLN A 76 -9.18 10.26 3.56
CA GLN A 76 -8.01 9.55 4.05
C GLN A 76 -8.34 8.16 4.59
N CYS A 77 -9.42 8.04 5.38
CA CYS A 77 -9.86 6.76 5.95
C CYS A 77 -10.32 5.78 4.86
N ARG A 78 -11.08 6.23 3.86
CA ARG A 78 -11.47 5.38 2.72
C ARG A 78 -10.25 4.84 1.98
N TYR A 79 -9.24 5.68 1.74
CA TYR A 79 -8.01 5.23 1.09
C TYR A 79 -7.27 4.19 1.95
N LEU A 80 -7.18 4.42 3.27
CA LEU A 80 -6.53 3.48 4.18
C LEU A 80 -7.29 2.15 4.29
N LEU A 81 -8.63 2.19 4.39
CA LEU A 81 -9.49 1.00 4.33
C LEU A 81 -9.23 0.21 3.05
N ALA A 82 -9.19 0.89 1.90
CA ALA A 82 -8.90 0.24 0.62
C ALA A 82 -7.55 -0.48 0.60
N VAL A 83 -6.49 0.18 1.09
CA VAL A 83 -5.15 -0.42 1.18
C VAL A 83 -5.15 -1.65 2.10
N ILE A 84 -5.77 -1.54 3.28
CA ILE A 84 -5.85 -2.65 4.23
C ILE A 84 -6.64 -3.81 3.63
N TYR A 85 -7.82 -3.55 3.04
CA TYR A 85 -8.61 -4.58 2.38
C TYR A 85 -7.85 -5.25 1.23
N ALA A 86 -7.07 -4.50 0.45
CA ALA A 86 -6.25 -5.06 -0.62
C ALA A 86 -5.18 -6.00 -0.08
N MET A 87 -4.46 -5.61 0.98
CA MET A 87 -3.43 -6.41 1.64
C MET A 87 -4.01 -7.67 2.31
N SER A 88 -5.19 -7.58 2.91
CA SER A 88 -5.89 -8.72 3.52
C SER A 88 -6.66 -9.59 2.51
N GLY A 89 -6.50 -9.37 1.20
CA GLY A 89 -7.15 -10.15 0.16
C GLY A 89 -8.64 -9.87 -0.05
N ARG A 90 -9.22 -8.88 0.62
CA ARG A 90 -10.63 -8.43 0.51
C ARG A 90 -10.83 -7.50 -0.69
N LYS A 91 -10.46 -7.97 -1.88
CA LYS A 91 -10.33 -7.18 -3.13
C LYS A 91 -11.60 -6.41 -3.51
N LYS A 92 -12.80 -6.98 -3.28
CA LYS A 92 -14.08 -6.32 -3.58
C LYS A 92 -14.35 -5.10 -2.69
N LEU A 93 -13.99 -5.19 -1.41
CA LEU A 93 -14.14 -4.06 -0.47
C LEU A 93 -13.11 -2.97 -0.81
N ALA A 94 -11.89 -3.36 -1.18
CA ALA A 94 -10.88 -2.41 -1.65
C ALA A 94 -11.34 -1.65 -2.90
N ASP A 95 -11.86 -2.36 -3.90
CA ASP A 95 -12.42 -1.75 -5.12
C ASP A 95 -13.58 -0.79 -4.80
N PHE A 96 -14.49 -1.19 -3.91
CA PHE A 96 -15.61 -0.36 -3.48
C PHE A 96 -15.13 0.98 -2.88
N GLU A 97 -14.21 0.93 -1.91
CA GLU A 97 -13.70 2.14 -1.26
C GLU A 97 -12.94 3.07 -2.21
N LEU A 98 -12.15 2.50 -3.14
CA LEU A 98 -11.43 3.29 -4.15
C LEU A 98 -12.38 3.96 -5.14
N ASN A 99 -13.43 3.27 -5.58
CA ASN A 99 -14.44 3.87 -6.46
C ASN A 99 -15.23 4.96 -5.73
N LYS A 100 -15.55 4.77 -4.44
CA LYS A 100 -16.16 5.83 -3.61
C LYS A 100 -15.30 7.08 -3.54
N LEU A 101 -13.97 6.94 -3.45
CA LEU A 101 -13.07 8.08 -3.55
C LEU A 101 -13.19 8.79 -4.91
N LEU A 102 -13.17 8.05 -6.01
CA LEU A 102 -13.29 8.65 -7.35
C LEU A 102 -14.63 9.38 -7.58
N GLU A 103 -15.73 8.88 -6.99
CA GLU A 103 -17.06 9.51 -7.03
C GLU A 103 -17.07 10.89 -6.38
N THR A 104 -16.26 11.12 -5.34
CA THR A 104 -16.11 12.44 -4.69
C THR A 104 -15.26 13.43 -5.50
N GLY A 105 -14.65 12.98 -6.61
CA GLY A 105 -13.66 13.75 -7.35
C GLY A 105 -12.23 13.66 -6.80
N TYR A 106 -12.00 12.89 -5.74
CA TYR A 106 -10.65 12.62 -5.21
C TYR A 106 -9.89 11.63 -6.10
N ARG A 107 -9.01 12.16 -6.96
CA ARG A 107 -8.33 11.41 -8.02
C ARG A 107 -6.80 11.51 -7.98
N PRO A 108 -6.13 11.36 -6.83
CA PRO A 108 -4.66 11.34 -6.80
C PRO A 108 -4.11 10.09 -7.50
N ALA A 109 -2.86 10.16 -7.95
CA ALA A 109 -2.16 9.04 -8.59
C ALA A 109 -2.20 7.76 -7.75
N ALA A 110 -2.07 7.88 -6.42
CA ALA A 110 -2.09 6.76 -5.49
C ALA A 110 -3.39 5.94 -5.53
N VAL A 111 -4.56 6.59 -5.71
CA VAL A 111 -5.85 5.88 -5.83
C VAL A 111 -5.87 5.01 -7.10
N TYR A 112 -5.36 5.52 -8.21
CA TYR A 112 -5.25 4.74 -9.44
C TYR A 112 -4.23 3.61 -9.33
N ALA A 113 -3.10 3.82 -8.64
CA ALA A 113 -2.13 2.76 -8.37
C ALA A 113 -2.75 1.62 -7.53
N SER A 114 -3.54 1.95 -6.50
CA SER A 114 -4.27 0.96 -5.71
C SER A 114 -5.35 0.24 -6.51
N LEU A 115 -6.11 0.94 -7.37
CA LEU A 115 -7.07 0.31 -8.27
C LEU A 115 -6.40 -0.66 -9.24
N ALA A 116 -5.22 -0.29 -9.76
CA ALA A 116 -4.44 -1.16 -10.63
C ALA A 116 -4.01 -2.44 -9.93
N TYR A 117 -3.52 -2.34 -8.69
CA TYR A 117 -3.18 -3.50 -7.86
C TYR A 117 -4.40 -4.39 -7.60
N VAL A 118 -5.54 -3.79 -7.25
CA VAL A 118 -6.79 -4.53 -7.01
C VAL A 118 -7.26 -5.23 -8.28
N ALA A 119 -7.25 -4.55 -9.44
CA ALA A 119 -7.58 -5.12 -10.74
C ALA A 119 -6.64 -6.29 -11.11
N TRP A 120 -5.33 -6.15 -10.86
CA TRP A 120 -4.36 -7.23 -11.05
C TRP A 120 -4.75 -8.47 -10.25
N LYS A 121 -5.02 -8.31 -8.96
CA LYS A 121 -5.39 -9.41 -8.08
C LYS A 121 -6.78 -9.98 -8.41
N GLN A 122 -7.63 -9.25 -9.14
CA GLN A 122 -8.91 -9.74 -9.69
C GLN A 122 -8.79 -10.36 -11.09
N ASN A 123 -7.57 -10.48 -11.63
CA ASN A 123 -7.29 -10.96 -12.99
C ASN A 123 -7.86 -10.06 -14.10
N GLU A 124 -8.15 -8.79 -13.80
CA GLU A 124 -8.62 -7.79 -14.75
C GLU A 124 -7.42 -7.06 -15.40
N ARG A 125 -6.70 -7.76 -16.28
CA ARG A 125 -5.41 -7.32 -16.83
C ARG A 125 -5.45 -5.97 -17.54
N ASP A 126 -6.44 -5.75 -18.41
CA ASP A 126 -6.54 -4.52 -19.19
C ASP A 126 -6.79 -3.29 -18.29
N LYS A 127 -7.74 -3.42 -17.35
CA LYS A 127 -8.02 -2.38 -16.36
C LYS A 127 -6.80 -2.08 -15.49
N CYS A 128 -6.05 -3.10 -15.09
CA CYS A 128 -4.83 -2.93 -14.31
C CYS A 128 -3.82 -2.02 -15.03
N ILE A 129 -3.51 -2.33 -16.30
CA ILE A 129 -2.58 -1.54 -17.11
C ILE A 129 -3.11 -0.11 -17.29
N ASP A 130 -4.40 0.06 -17.57
CA ASP A 130 -4.98 1.39 -17.76
C ASP A 130 -4.99 2.23 -16.49
N TYR A 131 -5.20 1.62 -15.32
CA TYR A 131 -5.09 2.32 -14.05
C TYR A 131 -3.65 2.71 -13.71
N TYR A 132 -2.66 1.86 -13.96
CA TYR A 132 -1.26 2.26 -13.78
C TYR A 132 -0.86 3.39 -14.75
N LYS A 133 -1.34 3.37 -16.00
CA LYS A 133 -1.13 4.48 -16.94
C LYS A 133 -1.70 5.79 -16.39
N LYS A 134 -2.96 5.80 -15.94
CA LYS A 134 -3.59 6.98 -15.32
C LYS A 134 -2.81 7.50 -14.12
N SER A 135 -2.32 6.59 -13.27
CA SER A 135 -1.49 6.95 -12.12
C SER A 135 -0.21 7.68 -12.56
N LEU A 136 0.49 7.13 -13.56
CA LEU A 136 1.73 7.70 -14.11
C LEU A 136 1.51 8.95 -14.97
N GLU A 137 0.31 9.17 -15.51
CA GLU A 137 -0.07 10.43 -16.17
C GLU A 137 -0.23 11.57 -15.16
N ILE A 138 -0.74 11.27 -13.96
CA ILE A 138 -0.93 12.24 -12.87
C ILE A 138 0.40 12.51 -12.16
N GLU A 139 1.14 11.44 -11.86
CA GLU A 139 2.41 11.50 -11.16
C GLU A 139 3.40 10.53 -11.84
N PRO A 140 4.21 11.02 -12.79
CA PRO A 140 5.13 10.18 -13.57
C PRO A 140 6.16 9.41 -12.73
N ASP A 141 6.47 9.93 -11.54
CA ASP A 141 7.42 9.36 -10.62
C ASP A 141 6.76 8.56 -9.49
N ASN A 142 5.46 8.25 -9.56
CA ASN A 142 4.79 7.48 -8.51
C ASN A 142 5.43 6.09 -8.34
N THR A 143 6.19 5.90 -7.25
CA THR A 143 7.00 4.69 -7.01
C THR A 143 6.17 3.40 -7.06
N THR A 144 4.96 3.41 -6.48
CA THR A 144 4.06 2.26 -6.46
C THR A 144 3.56 1.91 -7.86
N ALA A 145 3.16 2.91 -8.65
CA ALA A 145 2.70 2.69 -10.01
C ALA A 145 3.82 2.26 -10.96
N LEU A 146 5.02 2.84 -10.82
CA LEU A 146 6.21 2.42 -11.57
C LEU A 146 6.52 0.95 -11.30
N ASN A 147 6.66 0.56 -10.03
CA ASN A 147 6.96 -0.83 -9.69
C ASN A 147 5.84 -1.78 -10.15
N GLY A 148 4.59 -1.43 -9.86
CA GLY A 148 3.43 -2.24 -10.23
C GLY A 148 3.27 -2.42 -11.73
N MET A 149 3.47 -1.36 -12.52
CA MET A 149 3.46 -1.46 -14.00
C MET A 149 4.58 -2.37 -14.49
N GLY A 150 5.79 -2.21 -13.97
CA GLY A 150 6.94 -3.04 -14.37
C GLY A 150 6.72 -4.51 -14.05
N TYR A 151 6.24 -4.82 -12.84
CA TYR A 151 5.88 -6.19 -12.44
C TYR A 151 4.81 -6.81 -13.35
N VAL A 152 3.73 -6.07 -13.65
CA VAL A 152 2.64 -6.57 -14.50
C VAL A 152 3.13 -6.82 -15.93
N LEU A 153 3.95 -5.93 -16.49
CA LEU A 153 4.57 -6.13 -17.80
C LEU A 153 5.46 -7.39 -17.82
N ALA A 154 6.20 -7.65 -16.75
CA ALA A 154 7.03 -8.86 -16.62
C ALA A 154 6.19 -10.15 -16.58
N CYS A 155 5.14 -10.17 -15.77
CA CYS A 155 4.24 -11.32 -15.66
C CYS A 155 3.50 -11.63 -16.96
N GLU A 156 3.16 -10.60 -17.72
CA GLU A 156 2.51 -10.73 -19.03
C GLU A 156 3.52 -10.94 -20.17
N GLU A 157 4.82 -10.96 -19.87
CA GLU A 157 5.93 -11.07 -20.83
C GLU A 157 5.86 -10.02 -21.95
N LYS A 158 5.39 -8.81 -21.60
CA LYS A 158 5.22 -7.67 -22.49
C LYS A 158 6.33 -6.65 -22.26
N ASP A 159 7.18 -6.46 -23.26
CA ASP A 159 8.26 -5.44 -23.25
C ASP A 159 9.07 -5.46 -21.94
N LEU A 160 9.80 -6.55 -21.72
CA LEU A 160 10.61 -6.78 -20.52
C LEU A 160 11.68 -5.69 -20.29
N THR A 161 12.14 -5.02 -21.36
CA THR A 161 13.06 -3.89 -21.25
C THR A 161 12.38 -2.69 -20.59
N LYS A 162 11.15 -2.37 -21.00
CA LYS A 162 10.36 -1.32 -20.36
C LYS A 162 9.95 -1.70 -18.94
N ALA A 163 9.62 -2.96 -18.70
CA ALA A 163 9.36 -3.49 -17.36
C ALA A 163 10.54 -3.22 -16.41
N LEU A 164 11.76 -3.58 -16.84
CA LEU A 164 12.98 -3.34 -16.08
C LEU A 164 13.22 -1.86 -15.82
N SER A 165 12.99 -1.01 -16.83
CA SER A 165 13.15 0.44 -16.70
C SER A 165 12.20 1.02 -15.65
N TYR A 166 10.95 0.56 -15.60
CA TYR A 166 9.99 1.03 -14.60
C TYR A 166 10.38 0.58 -13.18
N CYS A 167 10.71 -0.70 -12.99
CA CYS A 167 11.11 -1.21 -11.68
C CYS A 167 12.41 -0.55 -11.17
N LYS A 168 13.39 -0.29 -12.05
CA LYS A 168 14.62 0.44 -11.68
C LYS A 168 14.34 1.86 -11.22
N LYS A 169 13.51 2.62 -11.96
CA LYS A 169 13.10 3.96 -11.54
C LYS A 169 12.39 3.94 -10.18
N ALA A 170 11.58 2.92 -9.91
CA ALA A 170 10.93 2.76 -8.61
C ALA A 170 11.95 2.51 -7.49
N LEU A 171 12.93 1.62 -7.73
CA LEU A 171 14.00 1.33 -6.77
C LEU A 171 14.90 2.55 -6.53
N ASP A 172 15.23 3.33 -7.55
CA ASP A 172 16.07 4.53 -7.41
C ASP A 172 15.44 5.55 -6.43
N GLN A 173 14.10 5.60 -6.36
CA GLN A 173 13.38 6.46 -5.42
C GLN A 173 13.23 5.85 -4.03
N ASN A 174 13.23 4.51 -3.93
CA ASN A 174 13.17 3.80 -2.66
C ASN A 174 14.17 2.62 -2.65
N PRO A 175 15.47 2.91 -2.40
CA PRO A 175 16.54 1.93 -2.53
C PRO A 175 16.42 0.71 -1.63
N ASP A 176 15.67 0.81 -0.52
CA ASP A 176 15.46 -0.26 0.45
C ASP A 176 14.13 -1.00 0.24
N SER A 177 13.50 -0.84 -0.93
CA SER A 177 12.22 -1.49 -1.23
C SER A 177 12.40 -2.95 -1.64
N ALA A 178 12.09 -3.88 -0.72
CA ALA A 178 12.03 -5.31 -1.00
C ALA A 178 11.13 -5.64 -2.21
N ALA A 179 9.98 -4.97 -2.32
CA ALA A 179 9.04 -5.18 -3.43
C ALA A 179 9.61 -4.75 -4.79
N CYS A 180 10.39 -3.66 -4.83
CA CYS A 180 11.06 -3.23 -6.07
C CYS A 180 12.20 -4.17 -6.44
N MET A 181 13.00 -4.62 -5.46
CA MET A 181 14.05 -5.62 -5.69
C MET A 181 13.46 -6.94 -6.22
N ASP A 182 12.37 -7.41 -5.62
CA ASP A 182 11.65 -8.60 -6.09
C ASP A 182 11.18 -8.45 -7.54
N SER A 183 10.52 -7.33 -7.86
CA SER A 183 10.03 -7.07 -9.22
C SER A 183 11.17 -6.98 -10.24
N ILE A 184 12.32 -6.39 -9.89
CA ILE A 184 13.52 -6.38 -10.73
C ILE A 184 14.07 -7.80 -10.92
N GLY A 185 14.17 -8.57 -9.84
CA GLY A 185 14.62 -9.95 -9.88
C GLY A 185 13.74 -10.82 -10.78
N TRP A 186 12.42 -10.66 -10.67
CA TRP A 186 11.44 -11.32 -11.53
C TRP A 186 11.60 -10.94 -13.00
N VAL A 187 11.81 -9.65 -13.31
CA VAL A 187 12.08 -9.20 -14.68
C VAL A 187 13.36 -9.83 -15.24
N TYR A 188 14.45 -9.86 -14.45
CA TYR A 188 15.70 -10.50 -14.88
C TYR A 188 15.53 -12.00 -15.13
N TYR A 189 14.76 -12.68 -14.28
CA TYR A 189 14.41 -14.09 -14.48
C TYR A 189 13.68 -14.29 -15.81
N LYS A 190 12.67 -13.46 -16.10
CA LYS A 190 11.95 -13.48 -17.39
C LYS A 190 12.83 -13.16 -18.60
N LEU A 191 13.90 -12.39 -18.41
CA LEU A 191 14.93 -12.12 -19.44
C LEU A 191 15.96 -13.25 -19.59
N GLY A 192 15.91 -14.30 -18.76
CA GLY A 192 16.91 -15.38 -18.73
C GLY A 192 18.24 -14.96 -18.08
N LEU A 193 18.29 -13.79 -17.43
CA LEU A 193 19.46 -13.27 -16.73
C LEU A 193 19.49 -13.79 -15.29
N HIS A 194 19.69 -15.10 -15.16
CA HIS A 194 19.50 -15.83 -13.89
C HIS A 194 20.39 -15.33 -12.74
N ALA A 195 21.65 -14.98 -13.00
CA ALA A 195 22.56 -14.47 -11.97
C ALA A 195 22.11 -13.12 -11.39
N ASP A 196 21.59 -12.22 -12.24
CA ASP A 196 21.01 -10.96 -11.78
C ASP A 196 19.71 -11.19 -11.03
N ALA A 197 18.86 -12.11 -11.51
CA ALA A 197 17.63 -12.49 -10.83
C ALA A 197 17.90 -12.99 -9.39
N GLU A 198 18.83 -13.93 -9.23
CA GLU A 198 19.21 -14.48 -7.93
C GLU A 198 19.71 -13.39 -6.98
N ARG A 199 20.56 -12.48 -7.48
CA ARG A 199 21.08 -11.36 -6.67
C ARG A 199 19.97 -10.49 -6.12
N TYR A 200 19.03 -10.06 -6.96
CA TYR A 200 17.94 -9.15 -6.54
C TYR A 200 16.89 -9.87 -5.67
N LEU A 201 16.52 -11.10 -6.00
CA LEU A 201 15.58 -11.89 -5.20
C LEU A 201 16.15 -12.21 -3.81
N THR A 202 17.44 -12.50 -3.71
CA THR A 202 18.11 -12.71 -2.41
C THR A 202 18.10 -11.44 -1.56
N GLN A 203 18.36 -10.27 -2.16
CA GLN A 203 18.26 -9.00 -1.43
C GLN A 203 16.84 -8.72 -0.96
N ALA A 204 15.84 -8.94 -1.82
CA ALA A 204 14.43 -8.79 -1.47
C ALA A 204 14.04 -9.72 -0.30
N HIS A 205 14.47 -10.98 -0.35
CA HIS A 205 14.20 -11.97 0.70
C HIS A 205 14.89 -11.63 2.02
N ASN A 206 16.13 -11.12 1.99
CA ASN A 206 16.82 -10.68 3.21
C ASN A 206 16.10 -9.53 3.92
N LEU A 207 15.44 -8.64 3.16
CA LEU A 207 14.67 -7.54 3.73
C LEU A 207 13.29 -7.99 4.24
N LYS A 208 12.69 -8.99 3.60
CA LYS A 208 11.35 -9.51 3.91
C LYS A 208 11.31 -11.05 3.79
N PRO A 209 11.91 -11.77 4.76
CA PRO A 209 12.07 -13.22 4.69
C PRO A 209 10.74 -13.99 4.76
N GLU A 210 9.69 -13.37 5.30
CA GLU A 210 8.35 -13.93 5.47
C GLU A 210 7.41 -13.70 4.26
N ASN A 211 7.85 -12.94 3.25
CA ASN A 211 6.97 -12.58 2.14
C ASN A 211 6.81 -13.75 1.15
N ALA A 212 5.59 -14.28 1.05
CA ALA A 212 5.28 -15.44 0.21
C ALA A 212 5.56 -15.24 -1.29
N GLU A 213 5.31 -14.04 -1.84
CA GLU A 213 5.51 -13.74 -3.26
C GLU A 213 7.01 -13.72 -3.60
N ILE A 214 7.83 -13.13 -2.72
CA ILE A 214 9.30 -13.15 -2.84
C ILE A 214 9.85 -14.57 -2.76
N ILE A 215 9.36 -15.37 -1.79
CA ILE A 215 9.76 -16.77 -1.63
C ILE A 215 9.43 -17.57 -2.90
N GLU A 216 8.22 -17.39 -3.44
CA GLU A 216 7.77 -18.05 -4.66
C GLU A 216 8.66 -17.71 -5.86
N HIS A 217 8.89 -16.42 -6.14
CA HIS A 217 9.77 -16.00 -7.24
C HIS A 217 11.19 -16.56 -7.08
N MET A 218 11.74 -16.56 -5.86
CA MET A 218 13.06 -17.09 -5.56
C MET A 218 13.13 -18.60 -5.83
N GLN A 219 12.12 -19.37 -5.41
CA GLN A 219 12.05 -20.81 -5.68
C GLN A 219 11.96 -21.11 -7.18
N ILE A 220 11.10 -20.39 -7.91
CA ILE A 220 10.95 -20.55 -9.36
C ILE A 220 12.30 -20.29 -10.06
N ALA A 221 12.97 -19.19 -9.71
CA ALA A 221 14.25 -18.82 -10.32
C ALA A 221 15.35 -19.86 -10.05
N GLN A 222 15.36 -20.51 -8.88
CA GLN A 222 16.36 -21.52 -8.51
C GLN A 222 16.12 -22.87 -9.18
N VAL A 223 14.87 -23.31 -9.35
CA VAL A 223 14.54 -24.58 -10.00
C VAL A 223 15.00 -24.58 -11.45
N ASP A 224 14.77 -23.47 -12.17
CA ASP A 224 15.15 -23.35 -13.58
C ASP A 224 16.66 -23.32 -13.82
N VAL A 225 17.43 -22.85 -12.85
CA VAL A 225 18.90 -22.87 -12.90
C VAL A 225 19.43 -24.30 -12.71
N ASN A 226 18.81 -25.08 -11.82
CA ASN A 226 19.25 -26.44 -11.50
C ASN A 226 18.71 -27.52 -12.45
N GLY A 227 17.70 -27.19 -13.27
CA GLY A 227 17.08 -28.08 -14.25
C GLY A 227 17.66 -28.02 -15.67
N LYS A 228 18.72 -27.23 -15.90
CA LYS A 228 19.51 -27.18 -17.14
C LYS A 228 20.84 -27.87 -16.96
#